data_AF-A0A3M2BW41-F1
#
_entry.id   AF-A0A3M2BW41-F1
#
_cell.length_a   1.000
_cell.length_b   1.000
_cell.length_c   1.000
_cell.angle_alpha   90.00
_cell.angle_beta   90.00
_cell.angle_gamma   90.00
#
_symmetry.space_group_name_H-M   'P 1'
#
loop_
_entity.id
_entity.type
_entity.pdbx_description
1 polymer ?
#
loop_
_entity_poly.entity_id
_entity_poly.type
_entity_poly.pdbx_seq_one_letter_code
_entity_poly.pdbx_strand_id
1 'polypeptide(L)'
;MKKICYETITGRRLDLSGLKPEEGAFLIKVLTKFRQRPPWAEFESFWLPEFQRTGLSTDSPVFRICNDLDARLGIAQGKVAPPDYRDYLLDLIEDRFGTRYRFCKETGVDPGHLSRVLAGKSDLSIALLQRLMEPLGAAVVVQPREVLDARLSPEHAQRLLEALAA
;
A
#
# COMPACT_ATOMS: atom_id res chain seq x y z
N MET A 1 -3.16 -21.98 12.82
CA MET A 1 -1.99 -21.08 12.69
C MET A 1 -2.52 -19.67 12.50
N LYS A 2 -1.97 -18.66 13.20
CA LYS A 2 -2.42 -17.27 13.08
C LYS A 2 -2.00 -16.76 11.71
N LYS A 3 -2.96 -16.30 10.90
CA LYS A 3 -2.68 -15.77 9.56
C LYS A 3 -1.87 -14.48 9.71
N ILE A 4 -0.61 -14.49 9.32
CA ILE A 4 0.23 -13.30 9.43
C ILE A 4 -0.02 -12.40 8.23
N CYS A 5 -0.36 -11.14 8.51
CA CYS A 5 -0.80 -10.19 7.51
C CYS A 5 -0.15 -8.82 7.76
N TYR A 6 0.25 -8.17 6.68
CA TYR A 6 0.74 -6.81 6.68
C TYR A 6 -0.30 -5.87 6.08
N GLU A 7 -0.53 -4.73 6.72
CA GLU A 7 -1.43 -3.69 6.23
C GLU A 7 -0.64 -2.48 5.71
N THR A 8 -0.83 -2.13 4.44
CA THR A 8 -0.18 -0.96 3.80
C THR A 8 -0.80 0.36 4.29
N ILE A 9 -0.18 1.50 3.96
CA ILE A 9 -0.70 2.85 4.25
C ILE A 9 -2.09 3.10 3.65
N THR A 10 -2.39 2.42 2.54
CA THR A 10 -3.68 2.40 1.84
C THR A 10 -4.65 1.35 2.38
N GLY A 11 -4.30 0.60 3.42
CA GLY A 11 -5.17 -0.40 4.04
C GLY A 11 -5.23 -1.74 3.28
N ARG A 12 -4.43 -1.94 2.23
CA ARG A 12 -4.33 -3.24 1.54
C ARG A 12 -3.72 -4.26 2.50
N ARG A 13 -4.32 -5.45 2.55
CA ARG A 13 -3.87 -6.55 3.41
C ARG A 13 -3.10 -7.59 2.60
N LEU A 14 -1.81 -7.71 2.90
CA LEU A 14 -0.92 -8.67 2.26
C LEU A 14 -0.83 -9.93 3.13
N ASP A 15 -1.13 -11.08 2.55
CA ASP A 15 -0.97 -12.38 3.21
C ASP A 15 0.49 -12.81 3.16
N LEU A 16 1.09 -13.01 4.33
CA LEU A 16 2.50 -13.36 4.47
C LEU A 16 2.71 -14.81 4.90
N SER A 17 1.63 -15.58 5.04
CA SER A 17 1.71 -16.99 5.44
C SER A 17 2.44 -17.88 4.43
N GLY A 18 2.52 -17.45 3.16
CA GLY A 18 3.20 -18.16 2.08
C GLY A 18 4.61 -17.66 1.77
N LEU A 19 5.19 -16.77 2.57
CA LEU A 19 6.53 -16.26 2.31
C LEU A 19 7.57 -17.37 2.41
N LYS A 20 8.46 -17.43 1.42
CA LYS A 20 9.61 -18.33 1.45
C LYS A 20 10.68 -17.81 2.41
N PRO A 21 11.57 -18.68 2.93
CA PRO A 21 12.64 -18.27 3.83
C PRO A 21 13.52 -17.13 3.29
N GLU A 22 13.84 -17.15 1.98
CA GLU A 22 14.63 -16.12 1.31
C GLU A 22 13.90 -14.77 1.24
N GLU A 23 12.58 -14.78 1.03
CA GLU A 23 11.74 -13.58 1.02
C GLU A 23 11.66 -12.97 2.41
N GLY A 24 11.50 -13.81 3.44
CA GLY A 24 11.53 -13.39 4.83
C GLY A 24 12.89 -12.80 5.23
N ALA A 25 13.99 -13.44 4.85
CA ALA A 25 15.34 -12.94 5.12
C ALA A 25 15.60 -11.58 4.45
N PHE A 26 15.13 -11.41 3.22
CA PHE A 26 15.20 -10.12 2.53
C PHE A 26 14.39 -9.03 3.24
N LEU A 27 13.15 -9.32 3.64
CA LEU A 27 12.33 -8.37 4.40
C LEU A 27 12.98 -7.98 5.74
N ILE A 28 13.62 -8.92 6.44
CA ILE A 28 14.39 -8.61 7.67
C ILE A 28 15.55 -7.65 7.37
N LYS A 29 16.27 -7.87 6.27
CA LYS A 29 17.36 -6.98 5.83
C LYS A 29 16.84 -5.57 5.54
N VAL A 30 15.72 -5.46 4.82
CA VAL A 30 15.07 -4.16 4.51
C VAL A 30 14.59 -3.47 5.79
N LEU A 31 13.92 -4.21 6.68
CA LEU A 31 13.44 -3.69 7.96
C LEU A 31 14.59 -3.18 8.84
N THR A 32 15.72 -3.89 8.85
CA THR A 32 16.91 -3.48 9.60
C THR A 32 17.42 -2.13 9.12
N LYS A 33 17.48 -1.90 7.80
CA LYS A 33 17.85 -0.58 7.25
C LYS A 33 16.78 0.46 7.55
N PHE A 34 15.50 0.11 7.40
CA PHE A 34 14.36 1.01 7.66
C PHE A 34 14.34 1.54 9.10
N ARG A 35 14.67 0.68 10.09
CA ARG A 35 14.76 1.06 11.51
C ARG A 35 15.78 2.16 11.80
N GLN A 36 16.81 2.28 10.97
CA GLN A 36 17.82 3.34 11.08
C GLN A 36 17.29 4.72 10.65
N ARG A 37 16.08 4.77 10.07
CA ARG A 37 15.47 5.99 9.48
C ARG A 37 16.44 6.75 8.57
N PRO A 38 17.07 6.08 7.60
CA PRO A 38 17.94 6.77 6.66
C PRO A 38 17.16 7.83 5.87
N PRO A 39 17.83 8.79 5.22
CA PRO A 39 17.19 9.65 4.23
C PRO A 39 16.41 8.83 3.21
N TRP A 40 15.21 9.29 2.82
CA TRP A 40 14.30 8.57 1.94
C TRP A 40 14.99 8.09 0.64
N ALA A 41 15.72 8.96 -0.05
CA ALA A 41 16.44 8.60 -1.27
C ALA A 41 17.55 7.54 -1.06
N GLU A 42 18.19 7.52 0.11
CA GLU A 42 19.17 6.48 0.46
C GLU A 42 18.50 5.13 0.72
N PHE A 43 17.30 5.15 1.29
CA PHE A 43 16.53 3.94 1.51
C PHE A 43 16.12 3.30 0.18
N GLU A 44 15.53 4.08 -0.73
CA GLU A 44 15.14 3.63 -2.07
C GLU A 44 16.34 3.06 -2.83
N SER A 45 17.45 3.81 -2.85
CA SER A 45 18.70 3.40 -3.51
C SER A 45 19.31 2.14 -2.91
N PHE A 46 18.97 1.80 -1.67
CA PHE A 46 19.40 0.57 -1.02
C PHE A 46 18.51 -0.61 -1.40
N TRP A 47 17.20 -0.53 -1.16
CA TRP A 47 16.34 -1.71 -1.24
C TRP A 47 16.00 -2.09 -2.69
N LEU A 48 15.87 -1.11 -3.59
CA LEU A 48 15.39 -1.37 -4.95
C LEU A 48 16.40 -2.21 -5.77
N PRO A 49 17.71 -1.90 -5.78
CA PRO A 49 18.68 -2.77 -6.47
C PRO A 49 18.81 -4.15 -5.82
N GLU A 50 18.69 -4.23 -4.49
CA GLU A 50 18.71 -5.51 -3.77
C GLU A 50 17.50 -6.36 -4.13
N PHE A 51 16.31 -5.77 -4.22
CA PHE A 51 15.09 -6.43 -4.68
C PHE A 51 15.24 -6.94 -6.12
N GLN A 52 15.77 -6.13 -7.03
CA GLN A 52 15.95 -6.53 -8.44
C GLN A 52 16.82 -7.80 -8.58
N ARG A 53 17.81 -8.00 -7.69
CA ARG A 53 18.65 -9.21 -7.67
C ARG A 53 17.90 -10.48 -7.22
N THR A 54 16.75 -10.35 -6.57
CA THR A 54 15.93 -11.50 -6.15
C THR A 54 15.19 -12.16 -7.32
N GLY A 55 14.96 -11.42 -8.42
CA GLY A 55 14.13 -11.88 -9.54
C GLY A 55 12.63 -11.99 -9.23
N LEU A 56 12.18 -11.51 -8.07
CA LEU A 56 10.77 -11.49 -7.70
C LEU A 56 9.98 -10.49 -8.56
N SER A 57 8.70 -10.80 -8.80
CA SER A 57 7.78 -9.88 -9.48
C SER A 57 7.50 -8.65 -8.62
N THR A 58 7.29 -7.49 -9.25
CA THR A 58 6.81 -6.26 -8.60
C THR A 58 5.41 -6.42 -8.00
N ASP A 59 4.66 -7.45 -8.40
CA ASP A 59 3.38 -7.79 -7.77
C ASP A 59 3.53 -8.58 -6.45
N SER A 60 4.76 -9.03 -6.12
CA SER A 60 5.01 -9.81 -4.91
C SER A 60 4.69 -9.03 -3.62
N PRO A 61 4.27 -9.72 -2.54
CA PRO A 61 4.10 -9.09 -1.23
C PRO A 61 5.37 -8.38 -0.76
N VAL A 62 6.55 -8.95 -1.07
CA VAL A 62 7.85 -8.38 -0.72
C VAL A 62 8.05 -6.99 -1.34
N PHE A 63 7.81 -6.85 -2.65
CA PHE A 63 7.94 -5.56 -3.33
C PHE A 63 6.97 -4.54 -2.74
N ARG A 64 5.71 -4.95 -2.54
CA ARG A 64 4.66 -4.08 -1.99
C ARG A 64 4.99 -3.58 -0.59
N ILE A 65 5.56 -4.44 0.27
CA ILE A 65 6.04 -4.03 1.59
C ILE A 65 7.19 -3.03 1.48
N CYS A 66 8.17 -3.27 0.60
CA CYS A 66 9.30 -2.34 0.44
C CYS A 66 8.85 -0.96 -0.03
N ASN A 67 7.93 -0.93 -1.00
CA ASN A 67 7.34 0.30 -1.51
C ASN A 67 6.53 1.04 -0.42
N ASP A 68 5.78 0.30 0.40
CA ASP A 68 5.03 0.86 1.51
C ASP A 68 5.95 1.45 2.60
N LEU A 69 7.04 0.76 2.95
CA LEU A 69 8.06 1.28 3.85
C LEU A 69 8.68 2.55 3.30
N ASP A 70 9.05 2.55 2.01
CA ASP A 70 9.62 3.70 1.33
C ASP A 70 8.68 4.93 1.38
N ALA A 71 7.41 4.73 1.06
CA ALA A 71 6.39 5.77 1.14
C ALA A 71 6.22 6.31 2.56
N ARG A 72 6.15 5.46 3.59
CA ARG A 72 6.06 5.88 4.99
C ARG A 72 7.25 6.72 5.43
N LEU A 73 8.46 6.33 4.99
CA LEU A 73 9.68 7.08 5.28
C LEU A 73 9.65 8.46 4.60
N GLY A 74 9.29 8.48 3.31
CA GLY A 74 9.15 9.72 2.53
C GLY A 74 8.12 10.66 3.13
N ILE A 75 6.96 10.15 3.56
CA ILE A 75 5.91 10.92 4.25
C ILE A 75 6.43 11.49 5.57
N ALA A 76 7.07 10.66 6.41
CA ALA A 76 7.62 11.10 7.69
C ALA A 76 8.71 12.17 7.55
N GLN A 77 9.43 12.18 6.42
CA GLN A 77 10.46 13.17 6.10
C GLN A 77 9.94 14.37 5.29
N GLY A 78 8.63 14.43 5.02
CA GLY A 78 8.01 15.51 4.23
C GLY A 78 8.45 15.53 2.76
N LYS A 79 8.89 14.41 2.21
CA LYS A 79 9.34 14.26 0.82
C LYS A 79 8.26 13.69 -0.10
N VAL A 80 7.32 12.95 0.47
CA VAL A 80 6.21 12.31 -0.24
C VAL A 80 4.90 12.77 0.37
N ALA A 81 3.90 13.04 -0.46
CA ALA A 81 2.56 13.39 0.01
C ALA A 81 1.88 12.16 0.64
N PRO A 82 1.12 12.34 1.74
CA PRO A 82 0.23 11.29 2.24
C PRO A 82 -0.75 10.81 1.14
N PRO A 83 -1.15 9.53 1.15
CA PRO A 83 -2.13 9.02 0.20
C PRO A 83 -3.47 9.73 0.37
N ASP A 84 -4.13 9.99 -0.76
CA ASP A 84 -5.51 10.49 -0.81
C ASP A 84 -6.48 9.37 -1.20
N TYR A 85 -7.79 9.67 -1.23
CA TYR A 85 -8.83 8.67 -1.50
C TYR A 85 -8.65 7.90 -2.82
N ARG A 86 -7.95 8.48 -3.80
CA ARG A 86 -7.70 7.88 -5.12
C ARG A 86 -6.70 6.74 -5.01
N ASP A 87 -5.71 6.87 -4.13
CA ASP A 87 -4.74 5.81 -3.85
C ASP A 87 -5.42 4.60 -3.20
N TYR A 88 -6.29 4.86 -2.20
CA TYR A 88 -7.13 3.82 -1.59
C TYR A 88 -8.06 3.16 -2.61
N LEU A 89 -8.70 3.95 -3.47
CA LEU A 89 -9.60 3.45 -4.51
C LEU A 89 -8.86 2.56 -5.52
N LEU A 90 -7.69 2.99 -5.97
CA LEU A 90 -6.87 2.21 -6.91
C LEU A 90 -6.49 0.87 -6.31
N ASP A 91 -6.02 0.86 -5.05
CA ASP A 91 -5.63 -0.36 -4.38
C ASP A 91 -6.80 -1.33 -4.17
N LEU A 92 -7.96 -0.82 -3.80
CA LEU A 92 -9.17 -1.63 -3.67
C LEU A 92 -9.60 -2.24 -5.02
N ILE A 93 -9.52 -1.46 -6.11
CA ILE A 93 -9.85 -1.93 -7.46
C ILE A 93 -8.91 -3.07 -7.87
N GLU A 94 -7.60 -2.89 -7.68
CA GLU A 94 -6.62 -3.92 -7.99
C GLU A 94 -6.81 -5.18 -7.14
N ASP A 95 -7.08 -5.02 -5.83
CA ASP A 95 -7.28 -6.15 -4.92
C ASP A 95 -8.54 -6.96 -5.24
N ARG A 96 -9.64 -6.28 -5.60
CA ARG A 96 -10.95 -6.94 -5.83
C ARG A 96 -11.17 -7.38 -7.28
N PHE A 97 -10.72 -6.58 -8.24
CA PHE A 97 -11.00 -6.81 -9.66
C PHE A 97 -9.74 -7.14 -10.47
N GLY A 98 -8.54 -6.97 -9.91
CA GLY A 98 -7.26 -7.19 -10.59
C GLY A 98 -6.90 -6.08 -11.58
N THR A 99 -7.88 -5.52 -12.30
CA THR A 99 -7.67 -4.45 -13.27
C THR A 99 -8.77 -3.40 -13.24
N ARG A 100 -8.41 -2.15 -13.53
CA ARG A 100 -9.36 -1.04 -13.73
C ARG A 100 -10.37 -1.34 -14.83
N TYR A 101 -9.95 -2.02 -15.90
CA TYR A 101 -10.83 -2.43 -16.98
C TYR A 101 -11.94 -3.38 -16.50
N ARG A 102 -11.57 -4.42 -15.73
CA ARG A 102 -12.56 -5.37 -15.18
C ARG A 102 -13.52 -4.66 -14.23
N PHE A 103 -13.00 -3.81 -13.34
CA PHE A 103 -13.83 -2.99 -12.45
C PHE A 103 -14.84 -2.15 -13.22
N CYS A 104 -14.42 -1.40 -14.24
CA CYS A 104 -15.32 -0.58 -15.05
C CYS A 104 -16.39 -1.42 -15.77
N LYS A 105 -15.99 -2.57 -16.34
CA LYS A 105 -16.90 -3.48 -17.03
C LYS A 105 -17.97 -4.05 -16.11
N GLU A 106 -17.61 -4.41 -14.88
CA GLU A 106 -18.52 -5.06 -13.94
C GLU A 106 -19.40 -4.06 -13.17
N THR A 107 -18.89 -2.85 -12.90
CA THR A 107 -19.62 -1.82 -12.13
C THR A 107 -20.36 -0.82 -13.01
N GLY A 108 -20.11 -0.81 -14.33
CA GLY A 108 -20.66 0.17 -15.27
C GLY A 108 -20.04 1.57 -15.15
N VAL A 109 -18.95 1.72 -14.40
CA VAL A 109 -18.20 2.98 -14.31
C VAL A 109 -17.55 3.30 -15.65
N ASP A 110 -17.70 4.54 -16.11
CA ASP A 110 -17.02 5.01 -17.32
C ASP A 110 -15.49 4.97 -17.15
N PRO A 111 -14.74 4.21 -17.99
CA PRO A 111 -13.29 4.14 -17.90
C PRO A 111 -12.59 5.49 -18.06
N GLY A 112 -13.14 6.37 -18.91
CA GLY A 112 -12.59 7.71 -19.14
C GLY A 112 -12.69 8.59 -17.90
N HIS A 113 -13.84 8.57 -17.23
CA HIS A 113 -14.08 9.28 -15.99
C HIS A 113 -13.21 8.74 -14.86
N LEU A 114 -13.15 7.41 -14.67
CA LEU A 114 -12.28 6.81 -13.65
C LEU A 114 -10.81 7.19 -13.87
N SER A 115 -10.34 7.15 -15.12
CA SER A 115 -8.98 7.56 -15.46
C SER A 115 -8.69 9.02 -15.09
N ARG A 116 -9.62 9.95 -15.39
CA ARG A 116 -9.49 11.35 -14.98
C ARG A 116 -9.47 11.53 -13.47
N VAL A 117 -10.30 10.79 -12.74
CA VAL A 117 -10.32 10.82 -11.26
C VAL A 117 -8.99 10.38 -10.70
N LEU A 118 -8.49 9.21 -11.11
CA LEU A 118 -7.23 8.66 -10.63
C LEU A 118 -6.02 9.53 -11.03
N ALA A 119 -6.12 10.28 -12.12
CA ALA A 119 -5.10 11.24 -12.54
C ALA A 119 -5.23 12.62 -11.83
N GLY A 120 -6.16 12.78 -10.88
CA GLY A 120 -6.41 14.05 -10.19
C GLY A 120 -7.00 15.15 -11.08
N LYS A 121 -7.53 14.80 -12.25
CA LYS A 121 -8.13 15.74 -13.22
C LYS A 121 -9.64 15.94 -13.01
N SER A 122 -10.24 15.16 -12.13
CA SER A 122 -11.65 15.28 -11.73
C SER A 122 -11.84 14.67 -10.35
N ASP A 123 -12.97 14.98 -9.72
CA ASP A 123 -13.36 14.44 -8.43
C ASP A 123 -14.65 13.63 -8.51
N LEU A 124 -14.74 12.62 -7.64
CA LEU A 124 -16.00 11.92 -7.40
C LEU A 124 -16.82 12.72 -6.38
N SER A 125 -18.12 12.84 -6.63
CA SER A 125 -19.03 13.24 -5.55
C SER A 125 -18.99 12.19 -4.44
N ILE A 126 -19.24 12.59 -3.20
CA ILE A 126 -19.28 11.65 -2.06
C ILE A 126 -20.30 10.53 -2.32
N ALA A 127 -21.47 10.87 -2.86
CA ALA A 127 -22.50 9.89 -3.21
C ALA A 127 -22.03 8.87 -4.26
N LEU A 128 -21.28 9.32 -5.27
CA LEU A 128 -20.71 8.40 -6.26
C LEU A 128 -19.61 7.55 -5.63
N LEU A 129 -18.71 8.15 -4.84
CA LEU A 129 -17.66 7.41 -4.14
C LEU A 129 -18.24 6.31 -3.26
N GLN A 130 -19.26 6.60 -2.45
CA GLN A 130 -19.95 5.62 -1.62
C GLN A 130 -20.53 4.46 -2.44
N ARG A 131 -21.18 4.76 -3.58
CA ARG A 131 -21.69 3.73 -4.50
C ARG A 131 -20.57 2.87 -5.11
N LEU A 132 -19.40 3.45 -5.36
CA LEU A 132 -18.24 2.69 -5.85
C LEU A 132 -17.64 1.79 -4.76
N MET A 133 -17.75 2.16 -3.49
CA MET A 133 -17.21 1.38 -2.38
C MET A 133 -17.98 0.07 -2.15
N GLU A 134 -19.29 0.03 -2.44
CA GLU A 134 -20.14 -1.16 -2.26
C GLU A 134 -19.60 -2.41 -2.98
N PRO A 135 -19.38 -2.41 -4.31
CA PRO A 135 -18.82 -3.58 -5.01
C PRO A 135 -17.37 -3.88 -4.63
N LEU A 136 -16.66 -2.93 -4.00
CA LEU A 136 -15.32 -3.14 -3.46
C LEU A 136 -15.33 -3.74 -2.04
N GLY A 137 -16.50 -3.86 -1.42
CA GLY A 137 -16.65 -4.30 -0.04
C GLY A 137 -16.00 -3.33 0.95
N ALA A 138 -16.04 -2.03 0.63
CA ALA A 138 -15.45 -0.95 1.42
C ALA A 138 -16.52 0.07 1.83
N ALA A 139 -16.15 1.00 2.71
CA ALA A 139 -17.02 2.10 3.12
C ALA A 139 -16.20 3.39 3.32
N VAL A 140 -16.82 4.53 3.04
CA VAL A 140 -16.26 5.84 3.40
C VAL A 140 -16.56 6.09 4.86
N VAL A 141 -15.52 6.35 5.66
CA VAL A 141 -15.63 6.63 7.09
C VAL A 141 -14.96 7.97 7.43
N VAL A 142 -15.50 8.67 8.44
CA VAL A 142 -14.85 9.83 9.04
C VAL A 142 -14.05 9.34 10.24
N GLN A 143 -12.77 9.70 10.30
CA GLN A 143 -11.87 9.30 11.38
C GLN A 143 -11.05 10.50 11.88
N PRO A 144 -10.63 10.52 13.16
CA PRO A 144 -9.72 11.54 13.67
C PRO A 144 -8.39 11.54 12.89
N ARG A 145 -7.77 12.72 12.80
CA ARG A 145 -6.52 12.89 12.03
C ARG A 145 -5.37 12.08 12.65
N GLU A 146 -5.36 11.94 13.95
CA GLU A 146 -4.36 11.20 14.71
C GLU A 146 -4.33 9.72 14.34
N VAL A 147 -5.49 9.13 14.01
CA VAL A 147 -5.59 7.74 13.53
C VAL A 147 -4.94 7.60 12.16
N LEU A 148 -5.16 8.58 11.27
CA LEU A 148 -4.52 8.61 9.96
C LEU A 148 -3.00 8.73 10.11
N ASP A 149 -2.52 9.70 10.89
CA ASP A 149 -1.09 9.94 11.07
C ASP A 149 -0.39 8.74 11.71
N ALA A 150 -1.02 8.10 12.70
CA ALA A 150 -0.53 6.86 13.28
C ALA A 150 -0.42 5.73 12.25
N ARG A 151 -1.41 5.59 11.36
CA ARG A 151 -1.36 4.60 10.27
C ARG A 151 -0.28 4.91 9.24
N LEU A 152 0.02 6.18 8.96
CA LEU A 152 1.06 6.57 8.00
C LEU A 152 2.48 6.50 8.57
N SER A 153 2.60 6.39 9.89
CA SER A 153 3.88 6.41 10.58
C SER A 153 4.80 5.22 10.22
N PRO A 154 6.13 5.42 10.18
CA PRO A 154 7.11 4.33 10.11
C PRO A 154 6.97 3.30 11.24
N GLU A 155 6.61 3.77 12.44
CA GLU A 155 6.45 2.95 13.65
C GLU A 155 5.30 1.95 13.51
N HIS A 156 4.25 2.28 12.77
CA HIS A 156 3.16 1.36 12.49
C HIS A 156 3.64 0.16 11.66
N ALA A 157 4.38 0.41 10.57
CA ALA A 157 4.92 -0.67 9.75
C ALA A 157 5.93 -1.54 10.51
N GLN A 158 6.78 -0.94 11.34
CA GLN A 158 7.73 -1.68 12.18
C GLN A 158 7.02 -2.68 13.10
N ARG A 159 5.96 -2.24 13.80
CA ARG A 159 5.17 -3.13 14.67
C ARG A 159 4.52 -4.28 13.92
N LEU A 160 4.00 -4.03 12.72
CA LEU A 160 3.40 -5.07 11.88
C LEU A 160 4.42 -6.10 11.43
N LEU A 161 5.63 -5.67 11.05
CA LEU A 161 6.68 -6.58 10.61
C LEU A 161 7.39 -7.29 11.77
N GLU A 162 7.47 -6.67 12.95
CA GLU A 162 7.98 -7.32 14.16
C GLU A 162 7.11 -8.48 14.61
N ALA A 163 5.80 -8.37 14.42
CA ALA A 163 4.87 -9.46 14.65
C ALA A 163 5.06 -10.64 13.67
N LEU A 164 5.86 -10.51 12.60
CA LEU A 164 6.26 -11.62 11.71
C LEU A 164 7.49 -12.38 12.22
N ALA A 165 8.35 -11.73 13.01
CA ALA A 165 9.62 -12.30 13.46
C ALA A 165 9.53 -12.99 14.83
N ALA A 166 8.36 -12.94 15.49
CA ALA A 166 8.05 -13.54 16.79
C ALA A 166 7.14 -14.76 16.64
#